data_AF-A0A1Y6FY48-F1
#
_entry.id   AF-A0A1Y6FY48-F1
#
_cell.length_a   1.000
_cell.length_b   1.000
_cell.length_c   1.000
_cell.angle_alpha   90.00
_cell.angle_beta   90.00
_cell.angle_gamma   90.00
#
_symmetry.space_group_name_H-M   'P 1'
#
loop_
_entity.id
_entity.type
_entity.pdbx_description
1 polymer ?
#
loop_
_entity_poly.entity_id
_entity_poly.type
_entity_poly.pdbx_seq_one_letter_code
_entity_poly.pdbx_strand_id
1 'polypeptide(L)'
;MKYEEIENNNNDYFIEQINSKDKENVVKGLLGLALYGSGFEFIQDTLVKFSKNEDENIRGIAILGFGHIARLYGKIDKDVVIPIVQNGLKKTKAKLLKDNQPQP
;
A
#
# COMPACT_ATOMS: atom_id res chain seq x y z
N MET A 1 -1.58 8.15 19.69
CA MET A 1 -1.12 7.15 18.70
C MET A 1 -0.01 6.33 19.35
N LYS A 2 -0.04 4.99 19.17
CA LYS A 2 1.05 4.09 19.60
C LYS A 2 1.93 3.81 18.40
N TYR A 3 3.24 3.98 18.54
CA TYR A 3 4.20 3.58 17.52
C TYR A 3 4.40 2.07 17.54
N GLU A 4 4.53 1.48 16.36
CA GLU A 4 4.90 0.08 16.17
C GLU A 4 5.98 0.01 15.09
N GLU A 5 7.08 -0.65 15.42
CA GLU A 5 8.16 -0.91 14.48
C GLU A 5 7.86 -2.18 13.69
N ILE A 6 8.15 -2.17 12.39
CA ILE A 6 8.07 -3.38 11.58
C ILE A 6 9.40 -4.12 11.71
N GLU A 7 9.33 -5.39 12.09
CA GLU A 7 10.48 -6.27 12.21
C GLU A 7 11.13 -6.50 10.84
N ASN A 8 12.47 -6.45 10.81
CA ASN A 8 13.26 -6.78 9.63
C ASN A 8 13.30 -8.29 9.45
N ASN A 9 12.86 -8.77 8.30
CA ASN A 9 12.78 -10.19 7.97
C ASN A 9 12.96 -10.41 6.45
N ASN A 10 12.86 -11.67 6.00
CA ASN A 10 13.02 -12.02 4.59
C ASN A 10 11.67 -11.96 3.82
N ASN A 11 11.76 -12.12 2.49
CA ASN A 11 10.58 -12.08 1.62
C ASN A 11 9.54 -13.16 1.98
N ASP A 12 9.98 -14.38 2.30
CA ASP A 12 9.08 -15.50 2.57
C ASP A 12 8.20 -15.22 3.80
N TYR A 13 8.80 -14.68 4.86
CA TYR A 13 8.07 -14.24 6.05
C TYR A 13 7.01 -13.19 5.71
N PHE A 14 7.38 -12.13 4.97
CA PHE A 14 6.41 -11.10 4.60
C PHE A 14 5.29 -11.65 3.72
N ILE A 15 5.60 -12.59 2.82
CA ILE A 15 4.61 -13.22 1.94
C ILE A 15 3.66 -14.12 2.73
N GLU A 16 4.14 -14.82 3.75
CA GLU A 16 3.27 -15.55 4.69
C GLU A 16 2.26 -14.62 5.35
N GLN A 17 2.72 -13.46 5.86
CA GLN A 17 1.85 -12.46 6.47
C GLN A 17 0.83 -11.87 5.47
N ILE A 18 1.28 -11.56 4.24
CA ILE A 18 0.46 -11.03 3.14
C ILE A 18 -0.63 -12.02 2.70
N ASN A 19 -0.37 -13.32 2.79
CA ASN A 19 -1.33 -14.36 2.42
C ASN A 19 -2.25 -14.78 3.57
N SER A 20 -2.05 -14.24 4.77
CA SER A 20 -2.91 -14.51 5.91
C SER A 20 -4.31 -13.92 5.72
N LYS A 21 -5.29 -14.43 6.46
CA LYS A 21 -6.66 -13.86 6.49
C LYS A 21 -6.79 -12.67 7.44
N ASP A 22 -5.75 -12.40 8.22
CA ASP A 22 -5.75 -11.33 9.20
C ASP A 22 -5.28 -10.02 8.54
N LYS A 23 -6.16 -9.02 8.56
CA LYS A 23 -5.91 -7.74 7.89
C LYS A 23 -4.68 -7.02 8.44
N GLU A 24 -4.44 -7.12 9.75
CA GLU A 24 -3.30 -6.47 10.39
C GLU A 24 -1.99 -7.12 9.95
N ASN A 25 -1.95 -8.45 9.88
CA ASN A 25 -0.81 -9.18 9.32
C ASN A 25 -0.57 -8.83 7.84
N VAL A 26 -1.62 -8.73 7.01
CA VAL A 26 -1.45 -8.31 5.61
C VAL A 26 -0.83 -6.92 5.52
N VAL A 27 -1.30 -5.96 6.33
CA VAL A 27 -0.76 -4.60 6.39
C VAL A 27 0.71 -4.61 6.82
N LYS A 28 1.05 -5.32 7.90
CA LYS A 28 2.44 -5.42 8.38
C LYS A 28 3.35 -6.10 7.37
N GLY A 29 2.86 -7.16 6.70
CA GLY A 29 3.57 -7.86 5.65
C GLY A 29 3.87 -6.98 4.44
N LEU A 30 2.90 -6.21 3.94
CA LEU A 30 3.11 -5.27 2.83
C LEU A 30 4.11 -4.17 3.19
N LEU A 31 3.99 -3.60 4.40
CA LEU A 31 4.88 -2.55 4.86
C LEU A 31 6.31 -3.08 5.07
N GLY A 32 6.45 -4.26 5.68
CA GLY A 32 7.73 -4.93 5.87
C GLY A 32 8.41 -5.29 4.56
N LEU A 33 7.66 -5.82 3.59
CA LEU A 33 8.17 -6.11 2.26
C LEU A 33 8.68 -4.84 1.56
N ALA A 34 7.99 -3.71 1.69
CA ALA A 34 8.41 -2.44 1.10
C ALA A 34 9.64 -1.82 1.79
N LEU A 35 9.85 -2.08 3.08
CA LEU A 35 10.96 -1.53 3.87
C LEU A 35 12.23 -2.38 3.82
N TYR A 36 12.08 -3.71 3.82
CA TYR A 36 13.18 -4.65 4.04
C TYR A 36 13.25 -5.76 2.98
N GLY A 37 12.21 -5.93 2.17
CA GLY A 37 12.18 -6.94 1.12
C GLY A 37 13.30 -6.77 0.11
N SER A 38 13.63 -7.87 -0.57
CA SER A 38 14.65 -7.94 -1.63
C SER A 38 14.02 -8.22 -2.99
N GLY A 39 14.66 -7.74 -4.06
CA GLY A 39 14.16 -7.87 -5.42
C GLY A 39 13.14 -6.78 -5.76
N PHE A 40 13.62 -5.67 -6.30
CA PHE A 40 12.81 -4.48 -6.59
C PHE A 40 11.58 -4.81 -7.45
N GLU A 41 11.77 -5.56 -8.54
CA GLU A 41 10.71 -5.90 -9.49
C GLU A 41 9.61 -6.72 -8.79
N PHE A 42 9.99 -7.71 -7.98
CA PHE A 42 9.07 -8.52 -7.18
C PHE A 42 8.26 -7.69 -6.17
N ILE A 43 8.93 -6.78 -5.45
CA ILE A 43 8.28 -5.91 -4.47
C ILE A 43 7.28 -4.98 -5.18
N GLN A 44 7.70 -4.33 -6.27
CA GLN A 44 6.83 -3.43 -7.01
C GLN A 44 5.60 -4.17 -7.56
N ASP A 45 5.77 -5.35 -8.15
CA ASP A 45 4.67 -6.15 -8.70
C ASP A 45 3.68 -6.57 -7.60
N THR A 46 4.19 -6.91 -6.42
CA THR A 46 3.37 -7.22 -5.25
C THR A 46 2.57 -5.99 -4.82
N LEU A 47 3.20 -4.82 -4.70
CA LEU A 47 2.50 -3.58 -4.34
C LEU A 47 1.46 -3.17 -5.40
N VAL A 48 1.76 -3.34 -6.70
CA VAL A 48 0.80 -3.08 -7.80
C VAL A 48 -0.41 -4.02 -7.73
N LYS A 49 -0.21 -5.28 -7.35
CA LYS A 49 -1.32 -6.21 -7.11
C LYS A 49 -2.20 -5.71 -5.96
N PHE A 50 -1.61 -5.36 -4.82
CA PHE A 50 -2.36 -4.97 -3.62
C PHE A 50 -2.90 -3.54 -3.66
N SER A 51 -2.40 -2.67 -4.53
CA SER A 51 -2.98 -1.35 -4.76
C SER A 51 -4.37 -1.41 -5.43
N LYS A 52 -4.82 -2.60 -5.85
CA LYS A 52 -6.16 -2.87 -6.39
C LYS A 52 -7.06 -3.59 -5.39
N ASN A 53 -6.60 -3.82 -4.16
CA ASN A 53 -7.39 -4.51 -3.13
C ASN A 53 -8.65 -3.72 -2.79
N GLU A 54 -9.76 -4.42 -2.50
CA GLU A 54 -11.04 -3.81 -2.12
C GLU A 54 -10.94 -3.07 -0.78
N ASP A 55 -10.19 -3.64 0.17
CA ASP A 55 -9.94 -3.04 1.47
C ASP A 55 -9.08 -1.78 1.34
N GLU A 56 -9.61 -0.66 1.82
CA GLU A 56 -8.95 0.65 1.68
C GLU A 56 -7.65 0.79 2.45
N ASN A 57 -7.48 0.08 3.57
CA ASN A 57 -6.25 0.13 4.34
C ASN A 57 -5.16 -0.68 3.65
N ILE A 58 -5.49 -1.89 3.16
CA ILE A 58 -4.55 -2.72 2.41
C ILE A 58 -4.10 -1.97 1.14
N ARG A 59 -5.07 -1.43 0.40
CA ARG A 59 -4.80 -0.62 -0.79
C ARG A 59 -3.94 0.61 -0.49
N GLY A 60 -4.26 1.33 0.58
CA GLY A 60 -3.51 2.52 1.01
C GLY A 60 -2.07 2.20 1.39
N ILE A 61 -1.84 1.08 2.09
CA ILE A 61 -0.50 0.63 2.48
C ILE A 61 0.32 0.21 1.25
N ALA A 62 -0.29 -0.48 0.29
CA ALA A 62 0.39 -0.80 -0.96
C ALA A 62 0.83 0.46 -1.74
N ILE A 63 -0.05 1.47 -1.81
CA ILE A 63 0.24 2.76 -2.45
C ILE A 63 1.35 3.52 -1.69
N LEU A 64 1.33 3.52 -0.36
CA LEU A 64 2.40 4.07 0.47
C LEU A 64 3.74 3.36 0.22
N GLY A 65 3.70 2.04 0.05
CA GLY A 65 4.87 1.20 -0.27
C GLY A 65 5.65 1.68 -1.48
N PHE A 66 5.00 2.25 -2.48
CA PHE A 66 5.69 2.86 -3.64
C PHE A 66 6.66 3.97 -3.23
N GLY A 67 6.29 4.80 -2.25
CA GLY A 67 7.17 5.84 -1.71
C GLY A 67 8.39 5.25 -1.02
N HIS A 68 8.24 4.14 -0.30
CA HIS A 68 9.34 3.44 0.35
C HIS A 68 10.33 2.89 -0.68
N ILE A 69 9.86 2.16 -1.69
CA ILE A 69 10.76 1.57 -2.69
C ILE A 69 11.41 2.64 -3.56
N ALA A 70 10.69 3.71 -3.93
CA ALA A 70 11.27 4.82 -4.68
C ALA A 70 12.42 5.49 -3.90
N ARG A 71 12.25 5.67 -2.57
CA ARG A 71 13.27 6.24 -1.69
C ARG A 71 14.46 5.29 -1.49
N LEU A 72 14.20 4.01 -1.24
CA LEU A 72 15.23 3.03 -0.88
C LEU A 72 16.05 2.55 -2.08
N TYR A 73 15.40 2.28 -3.21
CA TYR A 73 16.05 1.77 -4.41
C TYR A 73 16.46 2.87 -5.39
N GLY A 74 16.00 4.11 -5.20
CA GLY A 74 16.27 5.24 -6.10
C GLY A 74 15.65 5.09 -7.50
N LYS A 75 14.80 4.08 -7.71
CA LYS A 75 14.11 3.79 -8.96
C LYS A 75 12.67 3.36 -8.71
N ILE A 76 11.80 3.63 -9.68
CA ILE A 76 10.42 3.14 -9.72
C ILE A 76 9.92 3.14 -11.18
N ASP A 77 9.06 2.21 -11.56
CA ASP A 77 8.35 2.30 -12.85
C ASP A 77 7.24 3.36 -12.74
N LYS A 78 7.54 4.56 -13.25
CA LYS A 78 6.64 5.70 -13.16
C LYS A 78 5.40 5.53 -14.04
N ASP A 79 5.52 4.83 -15.17
CA ASP A 79 4.41 4.65 -16.11
C ASP A 79 3.33 3.74 -15.48
N VAL A 80 3.75 2.79 -14.65
CA VAL A 80 2.85 1.95 -13.85
C VAL A 80 2.34 2.66 -12.60
N VAL A 81 3.24 3.28 -11.82
CA VAL A 81 2.92 3.72 -10.45
C VAL A 81 2.16 5.06 -10.42
N ILE A 82 2.51 6.02 -11.29
CA ILE A 82 1.89 7.35 -11.25
C ILE A 82 0.36 7.30 -11.48
N PRO A 83 -0.18 6.55 -12.45
CA PRO A 83 -1.62 6.41 -12.62
C PRO A 83 -2.31 5.81 -11.39
N ILE A 84 -1.68 4.83 -10.72
CA ILE A 84 -2.22 4.18 -9.52
C ILE A 84 -2.31 5.19 -8.37
N VAL A 85 -1.22 5.93 -8.11
CA VAL A 85 -1.17 6.94 -7.05
C VAL A 85 -2.19 8.04 -7.32
N GLN A 86 -2.25 8.57 -8.55
CA GLN A 86 -3.23 9.59 -8.93
C GLN A 86 -4.67 9.10 -8.73
N ASN A 87 -4.97 7.85 -9.10
CA ASN A 87 -6.29 7.27 -8.88
C ASN A 87 -6.60 7.07 -7.39
N GLY A 88 -5.63 6.67 -6.58
CA GLY A 88 -5.79 6.58 -5.12
C GLY A 88 -6.00 7.93 -4.43
N LEU A 89 -5.44 9.01 -4.99
CA LEU A 89 -5.59 10.38 -4.49
C LEU A 89 -6.89 11.05 -4.93
N LYS A 90 -7.59 10.54 -5.96
CA LYS A 90 -8.90 11.04 -6.37
C LYS A 90 -9.92 10.75 -5.26
N LYS A 91 -10.02 11.66 -4.28
CA LYS A 91 -11.16 11.65 -3.36
C LYS A 91 -12.45 11.90 -4.14
N THR A 92 -13.39 11.00 -3.88
CA THR A 92 -14.84 11.03 -4.06
C THR A 92 -15.42 12.44 -3.99
N LYS A 93 -15.47 13.19 -5.12
CA LYS A 93 -16.34 14.39 -5.23
C LYS A 93 -17.76 14.08 -4.77
N ALA A 94 -18.21 12.83 -4.95
CA ALA A 94 -19.53 12.35 -4.55
C ALA A 94 -19.77 12.20 -3.03
N LYS A 95 -18.73 12.20 -2.17
CA LYS A 95 -18.92 12.14 -0.70
C LYS A 95 -18.94 13.54 -0.08
N LEU A 96 -18.14 14.46 -0.60
CA LEU A 96 -18.12 15.87 -0.19
C LEU A 96 -19.39 16.66 -0.55
N LEU A 97 -20.16 16.20 -1.55
CA LEU A 97 -21.42 16.81 -1.95
C LEU A 97 -22.64 16.31 -1.16
N LYS A 98 -22.54 15.15 -0.48
CA LYS A 98 -23.63 14.60 0.34
C LYS A 98 -23.68 15.20 1.74
N ASP A 99 -22.53 15.67 2.25
CA ASP A 99 -22.43 16.27 3.59
C ASP A 99 -22.78 17.78 3.61
N ASN A 100 -23.07 18.38 2.43
CA ASN A 100 -23.40 19.80 2.26
C ASN A 100 -24.84 20.06 1.81
N GLN A 101 -25.71 19.03 1.78
CA GLN A 101 -27.14 19.26 1.59
C GLN A 101 -27.80 19.49 2.96
N PRO A 102 -28.51 20.61 3.17
CA PRO A 102 -29.30 20.76 4.39
C PRO A 102 -30.32 19.61 4.45
N GLN A 103 -30.33 18.89 5.57
CA GLN A 103 -31.33 17.86 5.83
C GLN A 103 -32.73 18.51 5.88
N PRO A 104 -33.78 17.82 5.39
CA PRO A 104 -35.13 18.35 5.33
C PRO A 104 -35.72 18.69 6.71
#